data_AF-Q38UN0-F1
#
_entry.id   AF-Q38UN0-F1
#
_cell.length_a   1.000
_cell.length_b   1.000
_cell.length_c   1.000
_cell.angle_alpha   90.00
_cell.angle_beta   90.00
_cell.angle_gamma   90.00
#
_symmetry.space_group_name_H-M   'P 1'
#
loop_
_entity.id
_entity.type
_entity.pdbx_description
1 polymer ?
#
loop_
_entity_poly.entity_id
_entity_poly.type
_entity_poly.pdbx_seq_one_letter_code
_entity_poly.pdbx_strand_id
1 'polypeptide(L)'
;MTTYLIGEIATKMGVSVDTLRYYDKEGLLPFAKRNAAGRRIFTDDDLGYVEVIDCLKKSAIPIKEIGQFIDWCMVGDETLPDRYDFMVEHERQLEAKIKALETNLAFLRWKKWYYHQAREAGTEAIHFIPGTTQVDPKRHEEYELTLK
;
A
#
# COMPACT_ATOMS: atom_id res chain seq x y z
N MET A 1 -7.63 -7.65 -31.98
CA MET A 1 -7.28 -7.10 -30.66
C MET A 1 -8.58 -6.67 -29.99
N THR A 2 -8.87 -7.20 -28.81
CA THR A 2 -10.09 -6.82 -28.07
C THR A 2 -9.86 -5.43 -27.46
N THR A 3 -10.87 -4.57 -27.52
CA THR A 3 -10.81 -3.24 -26.92
C THR A 3 -11.87 -3.10 -25.84
N TYR A 4 -11.49 -2.46 -24.74
CA TYR A 4 -12.31 -2.25 -23.55
C TYR A 4 -12.53 -0.76 -23.32
N LEU A 5 -13.72 -0.40 -22.87
CA LEU A 5 -14.02 0.90 -22.28
C LEU A 5 -13.61 0.92 -20.81
N ILE A 6 -13.50 2.12 -20.24
CA ILE A 6 -13.09 2.32 -18.85
C ILE A 6 -13.92 1.53 -17.83
N GLY A 7 -15.23 1.36 -18.07
CA GLY A 7 -16.11 0.58 -17.20
C GLY A 7 -15.83 -0.92 -17.23
N GLU A 8 -15.45 -1.44 -18.40
CA GLU A 8 -15.12 -2.85 -18.58
C GLU A 8 -13.77 -3.17 -17.91
N ILE A 9 -12.78 -2.28 -18.05
CA ILE A 9 -11.51 -2.41 -17.33
C ILE A 9 -11.68 -2.28 -15.83
N ALA A 10 -12.44 -1.29 -15.37
CA ALA A 10 -12.70 -1.12 -13.94
C ALA A 10 -13.21 -2.43 -13.31
N THR A 11 -14.16 -3.08 -14.00
CA THR A 11 -14.71 -4.37 -13.58
C THR A 11 -13.65 -5.48 -13.62
N LYS A 12 -12.87 -5.59 -14.71
CA LYS A 12 -11.86 -6.64 -14.89
C LYS A 12 -10.71 -6.54 -13.88
N MET A 13 -10.32 -5.31 -13.52
CA MET A 13 -9.22 -5.01 -12.60
C MET A 13 -9.66 -4.90 -11.14
N GLY A 14 -10.97 -4.96 -10.85
CA GLY A 14 -11.50 -4.78 -9.50
C GLY A 14 -11.25 -3.38 -8.93
N VAL A 15 -11.16 -2.36 -9.79
CA VAL A 15 -11.00 -0.96 -9.40
C VAL A 15 -12.26 -0.16 -9.75
N SER A 16 -12.49 0.96 -9.07
CA SER A 16 -13.64 1.80 -9.41
C SER A 16 -13.43 2.54 -10.74
N VAL A 17 -14.51 2.86 -11.44
CA VAL A 17 -14.45 3.73 -12.63
C VAL A 17 -13.85 5.09 -12.27
N ASP A 18 -14.17 5.61 -11.09
CA ASP A 18 -13.64 6.89 -10.61
C ASP A 18 -12.13 6.83 -10.37
N THR A 19 -11.60 5.70 -9.90
CA THR A 19 -10.15 5.46 -9.80
C THR A 19 -9.47 5.56 -11.16
N LEU A 20 -10.01 4.91 -12.19
CA LEU A 20 -9.44 5.01 -13.54
C LEU A 20 -9.58 6.40 -14.15
N ARG A 21 -10.71 7.09 -13.90
CA ARG A 21 -10.89 8.49 -14.33
C ARG A 21 -9.91 9.42 -13.63
N TYR A 22 -9.61 9.14 -12.36
CA TYR A 22 -8.59 9.85 -11.62
C TYR A 22 -7.21 9.62 -12.21
N TYR A 23 -6.82 8.37 -12.49
CA TYR A 23 -5.56 8.07 -13.18
C TYR A 23 -5.47 8.75 -14.55
N ASP A 24 -6.55 8.78 -15.32
CA ASP A 24 -6.63 9.51 -16.59
C ASP A 24 -6.37 11.02 -16.40
N LYS A 25 -7.07 11.64 -15.44
CA LYS A 25 -6.97 13.06 -15.14
C LYS A 25 -5.56 13.46 -14.70
N GLU A 26 -4.89 12.61 -13.91
CA GLU A 26 -3.52 12.81 -13.45
C GLU A 26 -2.47 12.45 -14.52
N GLY A 27 -2.90 12.08 -15.73
CA GLY A 27 -2.00 11.84 -16.86
C GLY A 27 -1.34 10.46 -16.88
N LEU A 28 -1.76 9.52 -16.02
CA LEU A 28 -1.12 8.20 -15.88
C LEU A 28 -1.47 7.21 -16.99
N LEU A 29 -2.37 7.56 -17.91
CA LEU A 29 -2.84 6.67 -18.98
C LEU A 29 -2.44 7.18 -20.38
N PRO A 30 -1.18 7.54 -20.66
CA PRO A 30 -0.78 8.06 -21.98
C PRO A 30 -0.91 7.02 -23.09
N PHE A 31 -0.83 5.73 -22.76
CA PHE A 31 -0.98 4.60 -23.69
C PHE A 31 -2.41 4.42 -24.23
N ALA A 32 -3.43 4.81 -23.43
CA ALA A 32 -4.82 4.53 -23.78
C ALA A 32 -5.31 5.44 -24.92
N LYS A 33 -5.66 4.83 -26.05
CA LYS A 33 -6.18 5.54 -27.23
C LYS A 33 -7.59 6.08 -27.00
N ARG A 34 -8.06 6.96 -27.88
CA ARG A 34 -9.45 7.42 -27.89
C ARG A 34 -10.17 6.91 -29.15
N ASN A 35 -11.43 6.52 -29.00
CA ASN A 35 -12.29 6.18 -30.14
C ASN A 35 -12.88 7.43 -30.80
N ALA A 36 -13.66 7.24 -31.87
CA ALA A 36 -14.29 8.34 -32.63
C ALA A 36 -15.25 9.21 -31.79
N ALA A 37 -15.79 8.67 -30.68
CA ALA A 37 -16.63 9.41 -29.74
C ALA A 37 -15.81 10.10 -28.62
N GLY A 38 -14.48 10.12 -28.73
CA GLY A 38 -13.57 10.74 -27.77
C GLY A 38 -13.37 9.97 -26.46
N ARG A 39 -13.92 8.75 -26.34
CA ARG A 39 -13.82 7.92 -25.13
C ARG A 39 -12.52 7.11 -25.15
N ARG A 40 -11.87 6.97 -23.99
CA ARG A 40 -10.70 6.08 -23.87
C ARG A 40 -11.08 4.64 -24.16
N ILE A 41 -10.24 4.01 -24.96
CA ILE A 41 -10.26 2.59 -25.26
C ILE A 41 -8.92 2.01 -24.85
N PHE A 42 -8.98 0.81 -24.32
CA PHE A 42 -7.86 0.10 -23.78
C PHE A 42 -7.78 -1.27 -24.46
N THR A 43 -6.57 -1.76 -24.61
CA THR A 43 -6.25 -3.07 -25.16
C THR A 43 -5.78 -4.01 -24.06
N ASP A 44 -5.66 -5.30 -24.34
CA ASP A 44 -5.10 -6.25 -23.35
C ASP A 44 -3.71 -5.83 -22.84
N ASP A 45 -2.87 -5.22 -23.68
CA ASP A 45 -1.54 -4.74 -23.28
C ASP A 45 -1.64 -3.54 -22.29
N ASP A 46 -2.66 -2.70 -22.45
CA ASP A 46 -2.89 -1.54 -21.59
C ASP A 46 -3.31 -1.95 -20.17
N LEU A 47 -3.89 -3.15 -19.99
CA LEU A 47 -4.28 -3.65 -18.67
C LEU A 47 -3.07 -3.86 -17.76
N GLY A 48 -1.94 -4.32 -18.32
CA GLY A 48 -0.71 -4.52 -17.55
C GLY A 48 -0.23 -3.21 -16.93
N TYR A 49 -0.30 -2.10 -17.66
CA TYR A 49 0.04 -0.79 -17.10
C TYR A 49 -0.93 -0.34 -16.02
N VAL A 50 -2.23 -0.57 -16.21
CA VAL A 50 -3.24 -0.23 -15.19
C VAL A 50 -3.00 -1.03 -13.90
N GLU A 51 -2.63 -2.30 -14.00
CA GLU A 51 -2.28 -3.14 -12.85
C GLU A 51 -1.09 -2.58 -12.07
N VAL A 52 -0.01 -2.21 -12.79
CA VAL A 52 1.19 -1.63 -12.19
C VAL A 52 0.86 -0.31 -11.51
N ILE A 53 0.14 0.59 -12.18
CA ILE A 53 -0.28 1.89 -11.60
C ILE A 53 -1.05 1.69 -10.30
N ASP A 54 -2.01 0.77 -10.30
CA ASP A 54 -2.83 0.50 -9.12
C ASP A 54 -2.01 -0.08 -7.96
N CYS A 55 -1.10 -1.01 -8.25
CA CYS A 55 -0.17 -1.57 -7.27
C CYS A 55 0.74 -0.50 -6.65
N LEU A 56 1.37 0.33 -7.48
CA LEU A 56 2.24 1.42 -7.02
C LEU A 56 1.44 2.44 -6.18
N LYS A 57 0.21 2.77 -6.60
CA LYS A 57 -0.67 3.68 -5.85
C LYS A 57 -1.03 3.12 -4.48
N LYS A 58 -1.38 1.82 -4.40
CA LYS A 58 -1.69 1.10 -3.15
C LYS A 58 -0.48 1.00 -2.22
N SER A 59 0.72 0.94 -2.79
CA SER A 59 2.00 1.02 -2.07
C SER A 59 2.34 2.43 -1.55
N ALA A 60 1.40 3.37 -1.68
CA ALA A 60 1.49 4.77 -1.28
C ALA A 60 2.62 5.54 -1.99
N ILE A 61 2.96 5.15 -3.22
CA ILE A 61 3.89 5.90 -4.06
C ILE A 61 3.18 7.16 -4.59
N PRO A 62 3.85 8.33 -4.60
CA PRO A 62 3.27 9.56 -5.12
C PRO A 62 2.92 9.45 -6.61
N ILE A 63 1.79 10.03 -7.00
CA ILE A 63 1.29 9.96 -8.39
C ILE A 63 2.27 10.54 -9.40
N LYS A 64 3.00 11.59 -9.02
CA LYS A 64 4.02 12.19 -9.87
C LYS A 64 5.13 11.20 -10.22
N GLU A 65 5.54 10.38 -9.26
CA GLU A 65 6.57 9.35 -9.44
C GLU A 65 6.04 8.18 -10.30
N ILE A 66 4.78 7.79 -10.08
CA ILE A 66 4.11 6.81 -10.95
C ILE A 66 4.02 7.32 -12.38
N GLY A 67 3.71 8.61 -12.59
CA GLY A 67 3.71 9.24 -13.91
C GLY A 67 5.06 9.14 -14.61
N GLN A 68 6.14 9.47 -13.90
CA GLN A 68 7.51 9.33 -14.42
C GLN A 68 7.83 7.88 -14.81
N PHE A 69 7.43 6.90 -14.00
CA PHE A 69 7.61 5.49 -14.32
C PHE A 69 6.86 5.09 -15.60
N ILE A 70 5.63 5.59 -15.78
CA ILE A 70 4.85 5.34 -16.99
C ILE A 70 5.47 6.02 -18.21
N ASP A 71 5.98 7.24 -18.08
CA ASP A 71 6.69 7.93 -19.15
C ASP A 71 7.91 7.13 -19.62
N TRP A 72 8.69 6.55 -18.69
CA TRP A 72 9.78 5.64 -19.03
C TRP A 72 9.28 4.39 -19.77
N CYS A 73 8.17 3.81 -19.33
CA CYS A 73 7.57 2.68 -20.05
C CYS A 73 7.18 3.04 -21.49
N MET A 74 6.73 4.27 -21.73
CA MET A 74 6.37 4.75 -23.08
C MET A 74 7.59 4.97 -23.97
N VAL A 75 8.77 5.26 -23.41
CA VAL A 75 10.03 5.33 -24.15
C VAL A 75 10.48 3.93 -24.63
N GLY A 76 10.19 2.89 -23.83
CA GLY A 76 10.56 1.51 -24.15
C GLY A 76 11.88 1.07 -23.52
N ASP A 77 12.60 0.16 -24.17
CA ASP A 77 13.67 -0.60 -23.51
C ASP A 77 14.91 0.22 -23.12
N GLU A 78 15.08 1.41 -23.67
CA GLU A 78 16.16 2.34 -23.31
C GLU A 78 16.13 2.75 -21.82
N THR A 79 14.96 2.68 -21.19
CA THR A 79 14.74 3.06 -19.77
C THR A 79 14.61 1.86 -18.83
N LEU A 80 14.95 0.64 -19.28
CA LEU A 80 14.94 -0.54 -18.41
C LEU A 80 15.75 -0.34 -17.11
N PRO A 81 16.95 0.28 -17.14
CA PRO A 81 17.69 0.58 -15.91
C PRO A 81 16.91 1.48 -14.95
N ASP A 82 16.33 2.58 -15.45
CA ASP A 82 15.56 3.53 -14.62
C ASP A 82 14.33 2.87 -13.99
N ARG A 83 13.62 2.04 -14.78
CA ARG A 83 12.44 1.30 -14.31
C ARG A 83 12.81 0.26 -13.26
N TYR A 84 13.94 -0.41 -13.40
CA TYR A 84 14.43 -1.38 -12.43
C TYR A 84 14.84 -0.69 -11.12
N ASP A 85 15.65 0.36 -11.20
CA ASP A 85 16.10 1.11 -10.03
C ASP A 85 14.93 1.74 -9.25
N PHE A 86 13.90 2.21 -9.96
CA PHE A 86 12.64 2.67 -9.38
C PHE A 86 11.96 1.57 -8.56
N MET A 87 11.86 0.35 -9.10
CA MET A 87 11.27 -0.79 -8.40
C MET A 87 12.07 -1.18 -7.17
N VAL A 88 13.40 -1.24 -7.27
CA VAL A 88 14.30 -1.57 -6.14
C VAL A 88 14.14 -0.57 -5.00
N GLU A 89 14.13 0.72 -5.30
CA GLU A 89 13.99 1.75 -4.26
C GLU A 89 12.62 1.68 -3.57
N HIS A 90 11.54 1.47 -4.34
CA HIS A 90 10.20 1.39 -3.75
C HIS A 90 9.93 0.06 -3.03
N GLU A 91 10.52 -1.04 -3.47
CA GLU A 91 10.54 -2.30 -2.72
C GLU A 91 11.16 -2.07 -1.33
N ARG A 92 12.39 -1.51 -1.29
CA ARG A 92 13.09 -1.19 -0.04
C ARG A 92 12.27 -0.29 0.89
N GLN A 93 11.61 0.74 0.33
CA GLN A 93 10.73 1.61 1.11
C GLN A 93 9.50 0.89 1.65
N LEU A 94 8.89 0.00 0.85
CA LEU A 94 7.73 -0.78 1.27
C LEU A 94 8.09 -1.79 2.37
N GLU A 95 9.23 -2.47 2.25
CA GLU A 95 9.76 -3.36 3.29
C GLU A 95 9.98 -2.60 4.62
N ALA A 96 10.56 -1.40 4.56
CA ALA A 96 10.75 -0.57 5.75
C ALA A 96 9.40 -0.18 6.39
N LYS A 97 8.38 0.14 5.58
CA LYS A 97 7.02 0.41 6.06
C LYS A 97 6.39 -0.82 6.71
N ILE A 98 6.53 -2.00 6.09
CA ILE A 98 6.02 -3.28 6.64
C ILE A 98 6.64 -3.52 8.01
N LYS A 99 7.97 -3.44 8.14
CA LYS A 99 8.66 -3.64 9.42
C LYS A 99 8.22 -2.65 10.50
N ALA A 100 7.99 -1.39 10.14
CA ALA A 100 7.46 -0.39 11.07
C ALA A 100 6.02 -0.71 11.50
N LEU A 101 5.17 -1.13 10.57
CA LEU A 101 3.79 -1.55 10.86
C LEU A 101 3.74 -2.81 11.73
N GLU A 102 4.63 -3.77 11.51
CA GLU A 102 4.76 -4.96 12.36
C GLU A 102 5.17 -4.59 13.78
N THR A 103 6.11 -3.65 13.94
CA THR A 103 6.51 -3.11 15.25
C THR A 103 5.33 -2.44 15.95
N ASN A 104 4.57 -1.61 15.24
CA ASN A 104 3.37 -0.97 15.77
C ASN A 104 2.29 -2.00 16.14
N LEU A 105 2.10 -3.03 15.32
CA LEU A 105 1.17 -4.11 15.58
C LEU A 105 1.56 -4.91 16.83
N ALA A 106 2.86 -5.16 17.03
CA ALA A 106 3.37 -5.81 18.24
C ALA A 106 3.03 -4.98 19.50
N PHE A 107 3.24 -3.66 19.45
CA PHE A 107 2.86 -2.76 20.54
C PHE A 107 1.35 -2.80 20.84
N LEU A 108 0.50 -2.77 19.81
CA LEU A 108 -0.96 -2.87 19.98
C LEU A 108 -1.37 -4.20 20.60
N ARG A 109 -0.73 -5.31 20.20
CA ARG A 109 -0.98 -6.64 20.78
C ARG A 109 -0.56 -6.71 22.25
N TRP A 110 0.60 -6.16 22.60
CA TRP A 110 1.04 -6.02 23.99
C TRP A 110 0.04 -5.20 24.81
N LYS A 111 -0.37 -4.02 24.33
CA LYS A 111 -1.35 -3.18 25.03
C LYS A 111 -2.70 -3.86 25.17
N LYS A 112 -3.16 -4.60 24.16
CA LYS A 112 -4.38 -5.40 24.25
C LYS A 112 -4.30 -6.44 25.37
N TRP A 113 -3.18 -7.16 25.48
CA TRP A 113 -2.94 -8.10 26.58
C TRP A 113 -2.92 -7.39 27.94
N TYR A 114 -2.18 -6.29 28.05
CA TYR A 114 -2.09 -5.47 29.26
C TYR A 114 -3.48 -5.03 29.75
N TYR A 115 -4.31 -4.47 28.86
CA TYR A 115 -5.64 -3.99 29.21
C TYR A 115 -6.61 -5.13 29.50
N HIS A 116 -6.44 -6.30 28.87
CA HIS A 116 -7.20 -7.48 29.25
C HIS A 116 -6.94 -7.83 30.72
N GLN A 117 -5.68 -7.94 31.14
CA GLN A 117 -5.33 -8.24 32.54
C GLN A 117 -5.86 -7.16 33.51
N ALA A 118 -5.71 -5.88 33.16
CA ALA A 118 -6.18 -4.78 33.99
C ALA A 118 -7.72 -4.78 34.12
N ARG A 119 -8.43 -5.12 33.04
CA ARG A 119 -9.89 -5.25 33.05
C ARG A 119 -10.34 -6.36 33.99
N GLU A 120 -9.70 -7.53 33.94
CA GLU A 120 -10.02 -8.65 34.84
C GLU A 120 -9.73 -8.31 36.31
N ALA A 121 -8.68 -7.54 36.59
CA ALA A 121 -8.36 -7.05 37.93
C ALA A 121 -9.15 -5.81 38.38
N GLY A 122 -9.90 -5.17 37.46
CA GLY A 122 -10.61 -3.92 37.70
C GLY A 122 -9.71 -2.69 37.91
N THR A 123 -8.40 -2.78 37.65
CA THR A 123 -7.44 -1.69 37.85
C THR A 123 -6.16 -1.91 37.05
N GLU A 124 -5.54 -0.83 36.58
CA GLU A 124 -4.20 -0.87 35.96
C GLU A 124 -3.07 -0.96 36.99
N ALA A 125 -3.36 -0.71 38.28
CA ALA A 125 -2.36 -0.73 39.35
C ALA A 125 -1.63 -2.07 39.48
N ILE A 126 -2.21 -3.17 38.99
CA ILE A 126 -1.55 -4.49 38.95
C ILE A 126 -0.27 -4.49 38.11
N HIS A 127 -0.15 -3.55 37.17
CA HIS A 127 0.97 -3.46 36.24
C HIS A 127 2.02 -2.43 36.65
N PHE A 128 1.74 -1.60 37.65
CA PHE A 128 2.64 -0.50 38.01
C PHE A 128 3.72 -0.96 38.98
N ILE A 129 4.87 -0.28 38.93
CA ILE A 129 5.88 -0.35 39.98
C ILE A 129 5.24 0.19 41.27
N PRO A 130 5.35 -0.52 42.42
CA PRO A 130 4.71 -0.12 43.67
C PRO A 130 4.98 1.34 44.04
N GLY A 131 3.93 2.09 44.33
CA GLY A 131 4.01 3.52 44.68
C GLY A 131 4.18 4.47 43.49
N THR A 132 4.04 4.00 42.26
CA THR A 132 4.16 4.82 41.04
C THR A 132 3.02 4.56 40.07
N THR A 133 2.97 5.34 38.98
CA THR A 133 2.12 5.10 37.81
C THR A 133 2.91 4.56 36.61
N GLN A 134 4.18 4.18 36.81
CA GLN A 134 5.02 3.62 35.76
C GLN A 134 4.74 2.13 35.64
N VAL A 135 4.49 1.64 34.42
CA VAL A 135 4.34 0.21 34.14
C VAL A 135 5.67 -0.49 34.44
N ASP A 136 5.61 -1.57 35.23
CA ASP A 136 6.77 -2.41 35.51
C ASP A 136 7.29 -3.03 34.19
N PRO A 137 8.56 -2.80 33.82
CA PRO A 137 9.15 -3.36 32.59
C PRO A 137 8.99 -4.87 32.46
N LYS A 138 8.92 -5.60 33.57
CA LYS A 138 8.70 -7.07 33.59
C LYS A 138 7.39 -7.48 32.94
N ARG A 139 6.39 -6.60 32.88
CA ARG A 139 5.10 -6.89 32.21
C ARG A 139 5.26 -7.14 30.72
N HIS A 140 6.26 -6.53 30.09
CA HIS A 140 6.55 -6.83 28.69
C HIS A 140 7.19 -8.23 28.54
N GLU A 141 8.11 -8.59 29.43
CA GLU A 141 8.74 -9.92 29.44
C GLU A 141 7.70 -11.03 29.70
N GLU A 142 6.78 -10.82 30.64
CA GLU A 142 5.66 -11.72 30.90
C GLU A 142 4.79 -11.92 29.65
N TYR A 143 4.49 -10.83 28.94
CA TYR A 143 3.76 -10.89 27.68
C TYR A 143 4.52 -11.69 26.61
N GLU A 144 5.82 -11.47 26.44
CA GLU A 144 6.64 -12.23 25.48
C GLU A 144 6.67 -13.73 25.78
N LEU A 145 6.64 -14.13 27.05
CA LEU A 145 6.52 -15.54 27.43
C LEU A 145 5.18 -16.16 27.02
N THR A 146 4.10 -15.37 26.88
CA THR A 146 2.80 -15.87 26.39
C THR A 146 2.76 -16.13 24.88
N LEU A 147 3.78 -15.68 24.13
CA LEU A 147 3.88 -15.86 22.68
C LEU A 147 4.71 -17.08 22.27
N LYS A 148 5.39 -17.72 23.21
CA LYS A 148 6.18 -18.95 23.01
C LYS A 148 5.30 -20.19 23.20
#